data_AF-A0A0W1AYU2-F1
#
_entry.id   AF-A0A0W1AYU2-F1
#
_cell.length_a   1.000
_cell.length_b   1.000
_cell.length_c   1.000
_cell.angle_alpha   90.00
_cell.angle_beta   90.00
_cell.angle_gamma   90.00
#
_symmetry.space_group_name_H-M   'P 1'
#
loop_
_entity.id
_entity.type
_entity.pdbx_description
1 polymer ?
#
loop_
_entity_poly.entity_id
_entity_poly.type
_entity_poly.pdbx_seq_one_letter_code
_entity_poly.pdbx_strand_id
1 'polypeptide(L)'
;MGQRILLLLEAFIIDILDKEAANRCSDHFLGMVFLFSGKSISTAVMLVKVIWIWGNFVIEQIIWYIADSRSREEDRVVIESVLQDIGLEATKSEDPEDLRLSISKVEPVLLLAELCEVGTWEGWDIISAVRAEGMILPVMVISGEQADSGTEAVSAFSAGGNEYMTKPLHTGEFKHRILNLLTLTGRRRNLNQILRVDGLMLDPSRRFVRRDGIELKMTPKEFDLLYYLAANQGMICSRIEILKEVWGYQFHADTNVVDVYIRHIRLKVDKGHRNKLIHTVRGTGYVMRAPEGGTTS
;
A
#
# COMPACT_ATOMS: atom_id res chain seq x y z
N MET A 1 17.73 37.76 11.05
CA MET A 1 16.67 36.86 11.55
C MET A 1 16.64 35.51 10.82
N GLY A 2 16.81 35.47 9.49
CA GLY A 2 16.76 34.22 8.71
C GLY A 2 17.84 33.16 8.99
N GLN A 3 19.10 33.55 9.25
CA GLN A 3 20.17 32.57 9.53
C GLN A 3 20.01 31.83 10.86
N ARG A 4 19.43 32.47 11.88
CA ARG A 4 19.14 31.80 13.17
C ARG A 4 17.98 30.81 13.05
N ILE A 5 16.98 31.11 12.21
CA ILE A 5 15.85 30.20 11.94
C ILE A 5 16.31 29.00 11.12
N LEU A 6 17.24 29.19 10.18
CA LEU A 6 17.82 28.11 9.37
C LEU A 6 18.65 27.15 10.23
N LEU A 7 19.49 27.67 11.13
CA LEU A 7 20.27 26.85 12.08
C LEU A 7 19.37 26.10 13.08
N LEU A 8 18.25 26.69 13.48
CA LEU A 8 17.26 26.02 14.35
C LEU A 8 16.49 24.93 13.60
N LEU A 9 16.17 25.13 12.32
CA LEU A 9 15.56 24.10 11.47
C LEU A 9 16.54 22.97 11.15
N GLU A 10 17.81 23.28 10.90
CA GLU A 10 18.85 22.27 10.72
C GLU A 10 19.05 21.44 12.00
N ALA A 11 19.13 22.08 13.16
CA ALA A 11 19.24 21.38 14.44
C ALA A 11 18.00 20.53 14.75
N PHE A 12 16.80 20.99 14.38
CA PHE A 12 15.55 20.25 14.59
C PHE A 12 15.42 19.05 13.64
N ILE A 13 15.85 19.21 12.39
CA ILE A 13 15.87 18.10 11.41
C ILE A 13 16.92 17.07 11.80
N ILE A 14 18.09 17.49 12.29
CA ILE A 14 19.13 16.58 12.79
C ILE A 14 18.63 15.83 14.03
N ASP A 15 17.95 16.49 14.98
CA ASP A 15 17.39 15.82 16.18
C ASP A 15 16.27 14.84 15.84
N ILE A 16 15.46 15.12 14.81
CA ILE A 16 14.47 14.18 14.28
C ILE A 16 15.14 12.99 13.59
N LEU A 17 16.16 13.24 12.76
CA LEU A 17 16.90 12.20 12.06
C LEU A 17 17.71 11.31 13.02
N ASP A 18 18.28 11.86 14.09
CA ASP A 18 18.96 11.07 15.13
C ASP A 18 17.96 10.22 15.94
N LYS A 19 16.77 10.75 16.23
CA LYS A 19 15.71 9.99 16.92
C LYS A 19 15.09 8.91 16.05
N GLU A 20 14.95 9.12 14.74
CA GLU A 20 14.47 8.11 13.79
C GLU A 20 15.56 7.09 13.45
N ALA A 21 16.83 7.50 13.34
CA ALA A 21 17.97 6.60 13.14
C ALA A 21 18.21 5.69 14.35
N ALA A 22 17.97 6.18 15.57
CA ALA A 22 18.06 5.37 16.79
C ALA A 22 17.01 4.23 16.83
N ASN A 23 15.88 4.38 16.12
CA ASN A 23 14.82 3.36 16.02
C ASN A 23 14.94 2.44 14.80
N ARG A 24 15.88 2.68 13.88
CA ARG A 24 16.11 1.87 12.69
C ARG A 24 17.59 1.57 12.55
N CYS A 25 18.10 0.70 13.42
CA CYS A 25 19.48 0.24 13.32
C CYS A 25 19.56 -0.86 12.25
N SER A 26 19.95 -0.47 11.03
CA SER A 26 20.68 -1.36 10.13
C SER A 26 21.99 -0.65 9.75
N ASP A 27 23.12 -1.34 9.94
CA ASP A 27 24.48 -0.79 9.84
C ASP A 27 24.84 -0.16 8.48
N HIS A 28 23.95 -0.29 7.49
CA HIS A 28 24.05 0.36 6.19
C HIS A 28 23.68 1.86 6.20
N PHE A 29 22.94 2.35 7.21
CA PHE A 29 22.46 3.74 7.24
C PHE A 29 23.54 4.73 7.75
N LEU A 30 24.35 4.32 8.72
CA LEU A 30 25.42 5.17 9.29
C LEU A 30 26.59 5.41 8.32
N GLY A 31 26.89 4.44 7.45
CA GLY A 31 28.01 4.55 6.49
C GLY A 31 27.79 5.62 5.41
N MET A 32 26.54 5.93 5.07
CA MET A 32 26.21 6.88 4.00
C MET A 32 26.08 8.33 4.50
N VAL A 33 25.77 8.52 5.79
CA VAL A 33 25.69 9.86 6.42
C VAL A 33 27.09 10.46 6.60
N PHE A 34 28.13 9.64 6.84
CA PHE A 34 29.49 10.14 7.07
C PHE A 34 30.28 10.57 5.83
N LEU A 35 29.79 10.32 4.60
CA LEU A 35 30.49 10.68 3.36
C LEU A 35 30.16 12.08 2.82
N PHE A 36 29.28 12.85 3.48
CA PHE A 36 28.79 14.13 2.94
C PHE A 36 28.99 15.32 3.88
N SER A 37 30.08 15.32 4.64
CA SER A 37 30.61 16.53 5.28
C SER A 37 31.15 17.50 4.22
N GLY A 38 30.30 18.43 3.76
CA GLY A 38 30.79 19.69 3.18
C GLY A 38 30.29 20.10 1.79
N LYS A 39 29.10 19.70 1.32
CA LYS A 39 28.56 20.25 0.05
C LYS A 39 27.07 20.58 0.09
N SER A 40 26.80 21.87 -0.14
CA SER A 40 25.61 22.58 -0.70
C SER A 40 24.20 22.06 -0.39
N ILE A 41 23.28 23.01 -0.18
CA ILE A 41 21.81 22.87 -0.07
C ILE A 41 21.20 21.89 -1.12
N SER A 42 21.85 21.72 -2.27
CA SER A 42 21.48 20.74 -3.30
C SER A 42 21.45 19.28 -2.81
N THR A 43 22.33 18.90 -1.88
CA THR A 43 22.44 17.52 -1.35
C THR A 43 21.34 17.23 -0.34
N ALA A 44 20.98 18.23 0.48
CA ALA A 44 19.84 18.13 1.41
C ALA A 44 18.50 18.03 0.66
N VAL A 45 18.31 18.78 -0.43
CA VAL A 45 17.13 18.65 -1.31
C VAL A 45 17.10 17.29 -2.00
N MET A 46 18.26 16.71 -2.32
CA MET A 46 18.36 15.36 -2.90
C MET A 46 18.01 14.28 -1.87
N LEU A 47 18.48 14.40 -0.63
CA LEU A 47 18.12 13.52 0.49
C LEU A 47 16.62 13.63 0.83
N VAL A 48 16.08 14.84 0.90
CA VAL A 48 14.62 15.05 1.05
C VAL A 48 13.87 14.46 -0.13
N LYS A 49 14.37 14.58 -1.36
CA LYS A 49 13.76 13.91 -2.53
C LYS A 49 13.86 12.38 -2.45
N VAL A 50 14.95 11.82 -1.98
CA VAL A 50 15.13 10.36 -1.83
C VAL A 50 14.20 9.84 -0.72
N ILE A 51 14.14 10.53 0.42
CA ILE A 51 13.20 10.26 1.53
C ILE A 51 11.75 10.45 1.04
N TRP A 52 11.46 11.44 0.19
CA TRP A 52 10.12 11.71 -0.38
C TRP A 52 9.71 10.75 -1.51
N ILE A 53 10.68 10.18 -2.25
CA ILE A 53 10.46 9.10 -3.21
C ILE A 53 10.13 7.80 -2.46
N TRP A 54 10.74 7.57 -1.30
CA TRP A 54 10.47 6.41 -0.46
C TRP A 54 9.23 6.57 0.45
N GLY A 55 8.88 7.79 0.84
CA GLY A 55 7.78 8.08 1.78
C GLY A 55 6.36 8.15 1.20
N ASN A 56 6.16 7.82 -0.09
CA ASN A 56 4.84 7.85 -0.76
C ASN A 56 4.14 6.47 -0.83
N PHE A 57 4.56 5.49 -0.03
CA PHE A 57 3.77 4.28 0.13
C PHE A 57 2.61 4.57 1.07
N VAL A 58 1.38 4.48 0.55
CA VAL A 58 0.25 4.07 1.40
C VAL A 58 0.65 2.68 1.87
N ILE A 59 1.11 2.61 3.10
CA ILE A 59 1.57 1.36 3.66
C ILE A 59 0.32 0.54 3.97
N GLU A 60 0.00 -0.39 3.06
CA GLU A 60 -1.06 -1.36 3.29
C GLU A 60 -0.63 -2.23 4.49
N GLN A 61 -1.40 -2.13 5.57
CA GLN A 61 -1.12 -2.84 6.82
C GLN A 61 -1.55 -4.30 6.69
N ILE A 62 -0.69 -5.22 7.11
CA ILE A 62 -1.01 -6.62 7.31
C ILE A 62 -0.85 -6.97 8.78
N ILE A 63 -1.49 -8.08 9.18
CA ILE A 63 -1.15 -8.72 10.46
C ILE A 63 -0.33 -9.95 10.16
N TRP A 64 0.78 -10.09 10.87
CA TRP A 64 1.58 -11.31 10.88
C TRP A 64 1.42 -11.99 12.23
N TYR A 65 0.59 -13.03 12.26
CA TYR A 65 0.37 -13.86 13.42
C TYR A 65 1.44 -14.95 13.49
N ILE A 66 2.14 -15.04 14.61
CA ILE A 66 3.28 -15.93 14.80
C ILE A 66 2.98 -16.88 15.97
N ALA A 67 2.64 -18.13 15.65
CA ALA A 67 2.52 -19.22 16.62
C ALA A 67 3.44 -20.41 16.25
N ASP A 68 4.42 -20.18 15.38
CA ASP A 68 5.48 -21.13 15.07
C ASP A 68 6.77 -20.77 15.84
N SER A 69 6.92 -21.38 17.02
CA SER A 69 8.13 -21.26 17.84
C SER A 69 9.34 -21.99 17.25
N ARG A 70 9.15 -22.79 16.20
CA ARG A 70 10.20 -23.58 15.54
C ARG A 70 10.75 -22.90 14.29
N SER A 71 10.20 -21.73 13.94
CA SER A 71 10.68 -20.95 12.82
C SER A 71 12.14 -20.56 12.99
N ARG A 72 12.93 -20.75 11.93
CA ARG A 72 14.28 -20.23 11.88
C ARG A 72 14.24 -18.72 11.63
N GLU A 73 15.26 -18.03 12.11
CA GLU A 73 15.44 -16.59 11.86
C GLU A 73 15.55 -16.29 10.36
N GLU A 74 16.18 -17.19 9.60
CA GLU A 74 16.34 -17.09 8.14
C GLU A 74 14.99 -16.99 7.40
N ASP A 75 13.97 -17.74 7.84
CA ASP A 75 12.64 -17.70 7.24
C ASP A 75 11.94 -16.35 7.49
N ARG A 76 12.13 -15.79 8.69
CA ARG A 76 11.56 -14.49 9.07
C ARG A 76 12.19 -13.35 8.27
N VAL A 77 13.51 -13.40 8.04
CA VAL A 77 14.21 -12.43 7.19
C VAL A 77 13.65 -12.44 5.77
N VAL A 78 13.35 -13.62 5.21
CA VAL A 78 12.74 -13.72 3.87
C VAL A 78 11.34 -13.11 3.86
N ILE A 79 10.53 -13.38 4.88
CA ILE A 79 9.18 -12.80 4.99
C ILE A 79 9.27 -11.27 5.06
N GLU A 80 10.06 -10.73 5.99
CA GLU A 80 10.22 -9.28 6.17
C GLU A 80 10.75 -8.60 4.90
N SER A 81 11.76 -9.19 4.26
CA SER A 81 12.33 -8.69 3.01
C SER A 81 11.28 -8.61 1.90
N VAL A 82 10.46 -9.65 1.73
CA VAL A 82 9.40 -9.65 0.71
C VAL A 82 8.34 -8.62 1.02
N LEU A 83 7.87 -8.53 2.27
CA LEU A 83 6.85 -7.56 2.67
C LEU A 83 7.30 -6.12 2.41
N GLN A 84 8.54 -5.80 2.76
CA GLN A 84 9.15 -4.50 2.47
C GLN A 84 9.23 -4.22 0.96
N ASP A 85 9.66 -5.20 0.16
CA ASP A 85 9.78 -5.08 -1.30
C ASP A 85 8.43 -4.80 -1.99
N ILE A 86 7.32 -5.35 -1.46
CA ILE A 86 5.97 -5.11 -2.00
C ILE A 86 5.24 -3.92 -1.35
N GLY A 87 5.84 -3.28 -0.35
CA GLY A 87 5.32 -2.09 0.34
C GLY A 87 4.27 -2.38 1.41
N LEU A 88 4.28 -3.57 2.00
CA LEU A 88 3.41 -3.97 3.11
C LEU A 88 4.14 -3.80 4.45
N GLU A 89 3.43 -3.32 5.47
CA GLU A 89 3.93 -3.29 6.85
C GLU A 89 3.17 -4.27 7.71
N ALA A 90 3.91 -5.09 8.45
CA ALA A 90 3.36 -6.11 9.32
C ALA A 90 3.28 -5.62 10.75
N THR A 91 2.06 -5.61 11.31
CA THR A 91 1.86 -5.64 12.75
C THR A 91 1.98 -7.09 13.21
N LYS A 92 2.97 -7.39 14.04
CA LYS A 92 3.18 -8.74 14.59
C LYS A 92 2.19 -9.00 15.73
N SER A 93 1.68 -10.22 15.80
CA SER A 93 0.81 -10.69 16.87
C SER A 93 1.17 -12.14 17.21
N GLU A 94 1.17 -12.49 18.49
CA GLU A 94 1.48 -13.86 18.95
C GLU A 94 0.32 -14.49 19.73
N ASP A 95 -0.71 -13.70 20.05
CA ASP A 95 -1.82 -14.08 20.92
C ASP A 95 -3.18 -13.86 20.22
N PRO A 96 -4.15 -14.78 20.35
CA PRO A 96 -5.46 -14.63 19.72
C PRO A 96 -6.23 -13.35 20.12
N GLU A 97 -6.13 -12.89 21.37
CA GLU A 97 -6.80 -11.64 21.77
C GLU A 97 -6.13 -10.42 21.14
N ASP A 98 -4.80 -10.43 21.06
CA ASP A 98 -4.06 -9.39 20.35
C ASP A 98 -4.38 -9.37 18.84
N LEU A 99 -4.53 -10.55 18.22
CA LEU A 99 -4.97 -10.68 16.83
C LEU A 99 -6.34 -10.01 16.63
N ARG A 100 -7.31 -10.33 17.47
CA ARG A 100 -8.66 -9.75 17.42
C ARG A 100 -8.64 -8.24 17.55
N LEU A 101 -7.88 -7.73 18.53
CA LEU A 101 -7.71 -6.29 18.75
C LEU A 101 -7.06 -5.62 17.54
N SER A 102 -6.02 -6.23 16.97
CA SER A 102 -5.29 -5.70 15.83
C SER A 102 -6.17 -5.63 14.59
N ILE A 103 -6.93 -6.69 14.27
CA ILE A 103 -7.86 -6.70 13.13
C ILE A 103 -8.82 -5.50 13.19
N SER A 104 -9.39 -5.23 14.37
CA SER A 104 -10.33 -4.13 14.57
C SER A 104 -9.70 -2.73 14.44
N LYS A 105 -8.39 -2.59 14.70
CA LYS A 105 -7.70 -1.30 14.69
C LYS A 105 -7.20 -0.90 13.31
N VAL A 106 -6.67 -1.86 12.53
CA VAL A 106 -5.93 -1.56 11.30
C VAL A 106 -6.61 -1.98 10.01
N GLU A 107 -7.73 -2.72 10.08
CA GLU A 107 -8.44 -3.27 8.90
C GLU A 107 -7.47 -3.89 7.88
N PRO A 108 -6.72 -4.94 8.26
CA PRO A 108 -5.55 -5.39 7.52
C PRO A 108 -5.91 -5.92 6.13
N VAL A 109 -5.04 -5.68 5.13
CA VAL A 109 -5.25 -6.17 3.76
C VAL A 109 -5.01 -7.66 3.63
N LEU A 110 -4.24 -8.25 4.55
CA LEU A 110 -3.87 -9.66 4.61
C LEU A 110 -3.60 -10.07 6.06
N LEU A 111 -3.98 -11.28 6.43
CA LEU A 111 -3.49 -11.99 7.60
C LEU A 111 -2.51 -13.06 7.15
N LEU A 112 -1.25 -12.93 7.59
CA LEU A 112 -0.22 -13.94 7.42
C LEU A 112 -0.15 -14.76 8.73
N ALA A 113 -0.54 -16.03 8.68
CA ALA A 113 -0.60 -16.90 9.85
C ALA A 113 0.53 -17.93 9.79
N GLU A 114 1.52 -17.79 10.67
CA GLU A 114 2.64 -18.70 10.78
C GLU A 114 2.38 -19.71 11.91
N LEU A 115 2.07 -20.96 11.55
CA LEU A 115 1.48 -21.95 12.45
C LEU A 115 2.28 -23.26 12.53
N CYS A 116 2.37 -23.84 13.72
CA CYS A 116 2.82 -25.23 13.91
C CYS A 116 1.71 -26.26 13.65
N GLU A 117 0.50 -25.97 14.10
CA GLU A 117 -0.66 -26.86 14.00
C GLU A 117 -1.81 -26.10 13.36
N VAL A 118 -2.05 -26.34 12.07
CA VAL A 118 -2.97 -25.52 11.29
C VAL A 118 -4.42 -25.83 11.64
N GLY A 119 -4.77 -27.12 11.79
CA GLY A 119 -6.16 -27.55 11.96
C GLY A 119 -6.78 -27.18 13.30
N THR A 120 -5.97 -27.05 14.36
CA THR A 120 -6.41 -26.78 15.75
C THR A 120 -6.26 -25.31 16.14
N TRP A 121 -5.84 -24.44 15.22
CA TRP A 121 -5.58 -23.04 15.53
C TRP A 121 -6.87 -22.28 15.87
N GLU A 122 -6.98 -21.79 17.10
CA GLU A 122 -8.15 -21.04 17.62
C GLU A 122 -8.43 -19.73 16.86
N GLY A 123 -7.43 -19.20 16.12
CA GLY A 123 -7.60 -17.99 15.30
C GLY A 123 -8.63 -18.14 14.18
N TRP A 124 -8.98 -19.37 13.78
CA TRP A 124 -10.02 -19.61 12.78
C TRP A 124 -11.40 -19.11 13.21
N ASP A 125 -11.74 -19.20 14.49
CA ASP A 125 -13.01 -18.68 15.01
C ASP A 125 -13.07 -17.15 14.92
N ILE A 126 -11.94 -16.48 15.18
CA ILE A 126 -11.80 -15.03 15.03
C ILE A 126 -11.98 -14.61 13.57
N ILE A 127 -11.30 -15.30 12.66
CA ILE A 127 -11.39 -15.04 11.21
C ILE A 127 -12.82 -15.25 10.72
N SER A 128 -13.47 -16.33 11.16
CA SER A 128 -14.86 -16.64 10.82
C SER A 128 -15.82 -15.54 11.28
N ALA A 129 -15.68 -15.07 12.54
CA ALA A 129 -16.49 -14.00 13.09
C ALA A 129 -16.31 -12.68 12.32
N VAL A 130 -15.07 -12.28 12.05
CA VAL A 130 -14.74 -11.05 11.30
C VAL A 130 -15.31 -11.08 9.87
N ARG A 131 -15.27 -12.25 9.22
CA ARG A 131 -15.86 -12.43 7.89
C ARG A 131 -17.39 -12.41 7.91
N ALA A 132 -18.01 -12.93 8.98
CA ALA A 132 -19.46 -12.85 9.17
C ALA A 132 -19.95 -11.40 9.35
N GLU A 133 -19.09 -10.51 9.86
CA GLU A 133 -19.33 -9.06 9.94
C GLU A 133 -19.13 -8.33 8.60
N GLY A 134 -18.75 -9.05 7.53
CA GLY A 134 -18.62 -8.52 6.17
C GLY A 134 -17.20 -8.09 5.78
N MET A 135 -16.20 -8.29 6.63
CA MET A 135 -14.81 -7.99 6.29
C MET A 135 -14.23 -9.07 5.35
N ILE A 136 -13.70 -8.64 4.20
CA ILE A 136 -12.93 -9.50 3.31
C ILE A 136 -11.48 -9.53 3.78
N LEU A 137 -11.15 -10.53 4.61
CA LEU A 137 -9.79 -10.74 5.12
C LEU A 137 -9.18 -12.01 4.49
N PRO A 138 -8.28 -11.88 3.49
CA PRO A 138 -7.52 -13.03 3.01
C PRO A 138 -6.57 -13.54 4.10
N VAL A 139 -6.43 -14.86 4.17
CA VAL A 139 -5.55 -15.54 5.12
C VAL A 139 -4.57 -16.41 4.35
N MET A 140 -3.28 -16.14 4.51
CA MET A 140 -2.21 -16.99 4.00
C MET A 140 -1.57 -17.70 5.19
N VAL A 141 -1.56 -19.03 5.16
CA VAL A 141 -0.93 -19.86 6.18
C VAL A 141 0.48 -20.22 5.74
N ILE A 142 1.46 -20.02 6.63
CA ILE A 142 2.81 -20.56 6.51
C ILE A 142 2.99 -21.58 7.62
N SER A 143 3.44 -22.79 7.30
CA SER A 143 3.83 -23.76 8.33
C SER A 143 5.26 -24.23 8.13
N GLY A 144 5.85 -24.76 9.20
CA GLY A 144 7.12 -25.50 9.11
C GLY A 144 7.03 -26.73 8.20
N GLU A 145 8.18 -27.29 7.87
CA GLU A 145 8.30 -28.56 7.15
C GLU A 145 7.73 -29.69 8.00
N GLN A 146 6.60 -30.28 7.57
CA GLN A 146 5.97 -31.43 8.21
C GLN A 146 5.97 -32.62 7.24
N ALA A 147 5.95 -33.83 7.80
CA ALA A 147 5.98 -35.08 7.03
C ALA A 147 4.76 -35.26 6.10
N ASP A 148 3.65 -34.54 6.35
CA ASP A 148 2.43 -34.57 5.53
C ASP A 148 1.89 -33.15 5.27
N SER A 149 2.63 -32.39 4.48
CA SER A 149 2.25 -31.03 4.06
C SER A 149 0.91 -30.96 3.32
N GLY A 150 0.47 -32.07 2.71
CA GLY A 150 -0.82 -32.15 2.04
C GLY A 150 -1.99 -32.08 3.02
N THR A 151 -1.90 -32.80 4.13
CA THR A 151 -2.95 -32.81 5.16
C THR A 151 -3.07 -31.46 5.87
N GLU A 152 -1.96 -30.77 6.14
CA GLU A 152 -1.97 -29.42 6.72
C GLU A 152 -2.56 -28.39 5.74
N ALA A 153 -2.23 -28.49 4.44
CA ALA A 153 -2.83 -27.65 3.41
C ALA A 153 -4.35 -27.83 3.34
N VAL A 154 -4.83 -29.07 3.33
CA VAL A 154 -6.27 -29.38 3.35
C VAL A 154 -6.93 -28.80 4.59
N SER A 155 -6.27 -28.88 5.75
CA SER A 155 -6.76 -28.31 7.01
C SER A 155 -6.87 -26.78 6.93
N ALA A 156 -5.84 -26.09 6.40
CA ALA A 156 -5.87 -24.65 6.17
C ALA A 156 -7.07 -24.24 5.31
N PHE A 157 -7.24 -24.89 4.15
CA PHE A 157 -8.30 -24.54 3.21
C PHE A 157 -9.69 -24.84 3.77
N SER A 158 -9.84 -25.97 4.47
CA SER A 158 -11.11 -26.36 5.09
C SER A 158 -11.54 -25.40 6.20
N ALA A 159 -10.57 -24.85 6.94
CA ALA A 159 -10.81 -23.86 8.00
C ALA A 159 -11.06 -22.43 7.46
N GLY A 160 -10.87 -22.21 6.15
CA GLY A 160 -11.12 -20.93 5.50
C GLY A 160 -9.85 -20.14 5.13
N GLY A 161 -8.67 -20.75 5.23
CA GLY A 161 -7.45 -20.23 4.63
C GLY A 161 -7.58 -20.08 3.11
N ASN A 162 -6.95 -19.06 2.54
CA ASN A 162 -6.98 -18.79 1.10
C ASN A 162 -5.72 -19.29 0.38
N GLU A 163 -4.61 -19.41 1.10
CA GLU A 163 -3.33 -19.85 0.58
C GLU A 163 -2.54 -20.58 1.67
N TYR A 164 -1.72 -21.55 1.27
CA TYR A 164 -0.89 -22.34 2.17
C TYR A 164 0.52 -22.52 1.59
N MET A 165 1.54 -22.29 2.40
CA MET A 165 2.94 -22.50 2.04
C MET A 165 3.70 -23.20 3.16
N THR A 166 4.57 -24.13 2.78
CA THR A 166 5.53 -24.75 3.69
C THR A 166 6.87 -24.02 3.62
N LYS A 167 7.53 -23.87 4.77
CA LYS A 167 8.95 -23.50 4.83
C LYS A 167 9.81 -24.66 4.30
N PRO A 168 10.98 -24.38 3.69
CA PRO A 168 11.57 -23.05 3.46
C PRO A 168 10.88 -22.27 2.33
N LEU A 169 10.77 -20.95 2.50
CA LEU A 169 10.08 -20.09 1.53
C LEU A 169 10.98 -19.70 0.36
N HIS A 170 10.55 -19.98 -0.86
CA HIS A 170 11.15 -19.37 -2.04
C HIS A 170 10.65 -17.92 -2.18
N THR A 171 11.54 -16.93 -2.06
CA THR A 171 11.25 -15.49 -2.08
C THR A 171 10.33 -15.08 -3.25
N GLY A 172 10.63 -15.58 -4.45
CA GLY A 172 9.86 -15.27 -5.65
C GLY A 172 8.46 -15.87 -5.64
N GLU A 173 8.29 -17.06 -5.05
CA GLU A 173 6.98 -17.72 -4.96
C GLU A 173 6.11 -17.01 -3.92
N PHE A 174 6.66 -16.79 -2.73
CA PHE A 174 5.97 -16.11 -1.63
C PHE A 174 5.47 -14.72 -2.05
N LYS A 175 6.34 -13.94 -2.69
CA LYS A 175 5.97 -12.63 -3.26
C LYS A 175 4.78 -12.73 -4.21
N HIS A 176 4.84 -13.60 -5.22
CA HIS A 176 3.79 -13.66 -6.23
C HIS A 176 2.47 -14.22 -5.68
N ARG A 177 2.50 -15.14 -4.71
CA ARG A 177 1.30 -15.62 -4.03
C ARG A 177 0.62 -14.53 -3.22
N ILE A 178 1.38 -13.73 -2.46
CA ILE A 178 0.82 -12.56 -1.75
C ILE A 178 0.18 -11.60 -2.74
N LEU A 179 0.91 -11.23 -3.80
CA LEU A 179 0.40 -10.29 -4.80
C LEU A 179 -0.88 -10.79 -5.49
N ASN A 180 -0.92 -12.08 -5.84
CA ASN A 180 -2.09 -12.69 -6.46
C ASN A 180 -3.28 -12.70 -5.50
N LEU A 181 -3.06 -13.07 -4.24
CA LEU A 181 -4.10 -13.12 -3.21
C LEU A 181 -4.71 -11.74 -2.93
N LEU A 182 -3.86 -10.70 -2.80
CA LEU A 182 -4.32 -9.33 -2.62
C LEU A 182 -5.05 -8.77 -3.84
N THR A 183 -4.66 -9.20 -5.05
CA THR A 183 -5.34 -8.84 -6.30
C THR A 183 -6.73 -9.47 -6.36
N LEU A 184 -6.84 -10.77 -6.09
CA LEU A 184 -8.11 -11.51 -6.15
C LEU A 184 -9.13 -11.05 -5.11
N THR A 185 -8.65 -10.62 -3.94
CA THR A 185 -9.52 -10.10 -2.87
C THR A 185 -9.84 -8.61 -3.01
N GLY A 186 -9.28 -7.92 -4.02
CA GLY A 186 -9.43 -6.48 -4.19
C GLY A 186 -8.84 -5.66 -3.03
N ARG A 187 -7.98 -6.28 -2.21
CA ARG A 187 -7.37 -5.65 -1.03
C ARG A 187 -6.08 -4.90 -1.36
N ARG A 188 -5.47 -5.16 -2.52
CA ARG A 188 -4.49 -4.24 -3.11
C ARG A 188 -5.24 -3.14 -3.85
N ARG A 189 -5.02 -1.88 -3.49
CA ARG A 189 -5.30 -0.80 -4.45
C ARG A 189 -4.26 -0.96 -5.56
N ASN A 190 -4.64 -1.61 -6.66
CA ASN A 190 -3.71 -1.95 -7.74
C ASN A 190 -2.96 -0.70 -8.22
N LEU A 191 -1.72 -0.49 -7.75
CA LEU A 191 -0.87 0.63 -8.16
C LEU A 191 -0.17 0.37 -9.51
N ASN A 192 -0.27 -0.84 -10.06
CA ASN A 192 0.46 -1.25 -11.27
C ASN A 192 -0.39 -1.88 -12.39
N GLN A 193 -1.72 -1.84 -12.30
CA GLN A 193 -2.58 -2.39 -13.36
C GLN A 193 -2.86 -1.33 -14.43
N ILE A 194 -2.87 -1.73 -15.71
CA ILE A 194 -3.38 -0.85 -16.76
C ILE A 194 -4.88 -0.66 -16.53
N LEU A 195 -5.31 0.55 -16.19
CA LEU A 195 -6.72 0.87 -15.96
C LEU A 195 -7.38 1.36 -17.24
N ARG A 196 -8.61 0.92 -17.47
CA ARG A 196 -9.43 1.35 -18.61
C ARG A 196 -10.77 1.87 -18.12
N VAL A 197 -11.13 3.08 -18.54
CA VAL A 197 -12.43 3.70 -18.24
C VAL A 197 -12.96 4.31 -19.52
N ASP A 198 -13.90 3.63 -20.18
CA ASP A 198 -14.38 4.01 -21.51
C ASP A 198 -13.16 4.14 -22.47
N GLY A 199 -13.03 5.20 -23.25
CA GLY A 199 -11.83 5.48 -24.04
C GLY A 199 -10.54 5.82 -23.28
N LEU A 200 -10.55 5.96 -21.94
CA LEU A 200 -9.36 6.31 -21.15
C LEU A 200 -8.55 5.05 -20.84
N MET A 201 -7.24 5.09 -21.06
CA MET A 201 -6.30 4.04 -20.69
C MET A 201 -5.14 4.66 -19.89
N LEU A 202 -4.82 4.06 -18.75
CA LEU A 202 -3.77 4.50 -17.84
C LEU A 202 -2.80 3.35 -17.63
N ASP A 203 -1.54 3.51 -18.00
CA ASP A 203 -0.47 2.56 -17.73
C ASP A 203 0.46 3.14 -16.65
N PRO A 204 0.38 2.65 -15.41
CA PRO A 204 1.16 3.15 -14.28
C PRO A 204 2.65 2.84 -14.41
N SER A 205 3.03 1.70 -15.01
CA SER A 205 4.42 1.29 -15.17
C SER A 205 5.23 2.29 -16.00
N ARG A 206 4.56 2.93 -16.98
CA ARG A 206 5.15 3.92 -17.88
C ARG A 206 4.70 5.35 -17.58
N ARG A 207 3.84 5.55 -16.57
CA ARG A 207 3.10 6.81 -16.32
C ARG A 207 2.50 7.38 -17.60
N PHE A 208 1.86 6.50 -18.35
CA PHE A 208 1.40 6.77 -19.70
C PHE A 208 -0.12 6.82 -19.74
N VAL A 209 -0.68 7.81 -20.43
CA VAL A 209 -2.13 8.03 -20.49
C VAL A 209 -2.56 8.19 -21.93
N ARG A 210 -3.64 7.52 -22.32
CA ARG A 210 -4.33 7.76 -23.60
C ARG A 210 -5.81 7.94 -23.40
N ARG A 211 -6.44 8.81 -24.19
CA ARG A 211 -7.89 8.94 -24.32
C ARG A 211 -8.28 8.77 -25.77
N ASP A 212 -9.14 7.79 -26.07
CA ASP A 212 -9.59 7.44 -27.42
C ASP A 212 -8.40 7.24 -28.39
N GLY A 213 -7.33 6.62 -27.90
CA GLY A 213 -6.10 6.38 -28.65
C GLY A 213 -5.15 7.58 -28.75
N ILE A 214 -5.49 8.76 -28.24
CA ILE A 214 -4.61 9.94 -28.25
C ILE A 214 -3.84 10.02 -26.94
N GLU A 215 -2.51 10.13 -27.00
CA GLU A 215 -1.66 10.28 -25.81
C GLU A 215 -1.88 11.63 -25.12
N LEU A 216 -2.03 11.60 -23.79
CA LEU A 216 -2.18 12.78 -22.96
C LEU A 216 -0.92 13.00 -22.13
N LYS A 217 -0.30 14.19 -22.29
CA LYS A 217 0.84 14.59 -21.47
C LYS A 217 0.38 15.05 -20.09
N MET A 218 0.74 14.26 -19.08
CA MET A 218 0.45 14.52 -17.67
C MET A 218 1.75 14.83 -16.91
N THR A 219 1.66 15.72 -15.93
CA THR A 219 2.65 15.83 -14.86
C THR A 219 2.49 14.64 -13.89
N PRO A 220 3.50 14.34 -13.06
CA PRO A 220 3.41 13.24 -12.09
C PRO A 220 2.16 13.31 -11.21
N LYS A 221 1.85 14.49 -10.65
CA LYS A 221 0.69 14.65 -9.77
C LYS A 221 -0.66 14.62 -10.49
N GLU A 222 -0.71 15.07 -11.75
CA GLU A 222 -1.91 14.87 -12.57
C GLU A 222 -2.14 13.40 -12.87
N PHE A 223 -1.07 12.64 -13.16
CA PHE A 223 -1.15 11.19 -13.36
C PHE A 223 -1.64 10.50 -12.08
N ASP A 224 -0.99 10.76 -10.95
CA ASP A 224 -1.31 10.13 -9.66
C ASP A 224 -2.79 10.37 -9.27
N LEU A 225 -3.28 11.61 -9.42
CA LEU A 225 -4.69 11.94 -9.16
C LEU A 225 -5.63 11.22 -10.12
N LEU A 226 -5.32 11.23 -11.43
CA LEU A 226 -6.18 10.61 -12.43
C LEU A 226 -6.24 9.08 -12.25
N TYR A 227 -5.09 8.46 -11.94
CA TYR A 227 -4.97 7.05 -11.63
C TYR A 227 -5.76 6.69 -10.37
N TYR A 228 -5.64 7.49 -9.30
CA TYR A 228 -6.43 7.29 -8.08
C TYR A 228 -7.94 7.33 -8.36
N LEU A 229 -8.42 8.30 -9.15
CA LEU A 229 -9.84 8.37 -9.49
C LEU A 229 -10.30 7.19 -10.37
N ALA A 230 -9.46 6.72 -11.29
CA ALA A 230 -9.77 5.57 -12.15
C ALA A 230 -9.76 4.25 -11.37
N ALA A 231 -8.83 4.08 -10.42
CA ALA A 231 -8.78 2.92 -9.54
C ALA A 231 -10.02 2.84 -8.64
N ASN A 232 -10.64 3.98 -8.35
CA ASN A 232 -11.87 4.12 -7.56
C ASN A 232 -13.09 4.44 -8.46
N GLN A 233 -13.14 3.91 -9.69
CA GLN A 233 -14.25 4.16 -10.61
C GLN A 233 -15.60 3.85 -9.95
N GLY A 234 -16.55 4.76 -10.11
CA GLY A 234 -17.91 4.65 -9.54
C GLY A 234 -18.02 5.09 -8.08
N MET A 235 -16.92 5.12 -7.32
CA MET A 235 -16.90 5.53 -5.92
C MET A 235 -16.67 7.03 -5.76
N ILE A 236 -17.30 7.62 -4.75
CA ILE A 236 -17.10 9.04 -4.43
C ILE A 236 -15.81 9.17 -3.61
N CYS A 237 -14.79 9.76 -4.21
CA CYS A 237 -13.55 10.12 -3.55
C CYS A 237 -13.69 11.50 -2.91
N SER A 238 -13.64 11.59 -1.58
CA SER A 238 -13.68 12.86 -0.87
C SER A 238 -12.39 13.67 -1.08
N ARG A 239 -12.46 14.99 -0.86
CA ARG A 239 -11.27 15.85 -0.97
C ARG A 239 -10.18 15.46 0.02
N ILE A 240 -10.58 15.10 1.24
CA ILE A 240 -9.66 14.69 2.31
C ILE A 240 -8.95 13.39 1.93
N GLU A 241 -9.70 12.39 1.43
CA GLU A 241 -9.11 11.14 0.94
C GLU A 241 -8.17 11.38 -0.22
N ILE A 242 -8.57 12.17 -1.23
CA ILE A 242 -7.70 12.49 -2.36
C ILE A 242 -6.41 13.18 -1.88
N LEU A 243 -6.51 14.12 -0.95
CA LEU A 243 -5.35 14.85 -0.41
C LEU A 243 -4.43 13.91 0.38
N LYS A 244 -5.00 12.98 1.15
CA LYS A 244 -4.25 11.96 1.88
C LYS A 244 -3.54 11.00 0.91
N GLU A 245 -4.29 10.44 -0.03
CA GLU A 245 -3.82 9.33 -0.89
C GLU A 245 -2.88 9.80 -2.02
N VAL A 246 -3.10 11.01 -2.56
CA VAL A 246 -2.31 11.52 -3.69
C VAL A 246 -1.21 12.49 -3.24
N TRP A 247 -1.41 13.22 -2.13
CA TRP A 247 -0.44 14.19 -1.60
C TRP A 247 0.23 13.79 -0.29
N GLY A 248 -0.25 12.75 0.41
CA GLY A 248 0.33 12.28 1.66
C GLY A 248 0.04 13.18 2.87
N TYR A 249 -0.98 14.04 2.79
CA TYR A 249 -1.29 14.95 3.90
C TYR A 249 -2.06 14.22 5.00
N GLN A 250 -1.52 14.21 6.22
CA GLN A 250 -2.07 13.52 7.39
C GLN A 250 -3.01 14.40 8.24
N PHE A 251 -3.22 15.67 7.87
CA PHE A 251 -4.06 16.63 8.60
C PHE A 251 -5.08 17.32 7.68
N HIS A 252 -6.16 17.83 8.26
CA HIS A 252 -7.17 18.65 7.57
C HIS A 252 -6.54 19.97 7.09
N ALA A 253 -5.83 19.92 5.97
CA ALA A 253 -5.32 21.10 5.32
C ALA A 253 -6.45 21.69 4.47
N ASP A 254 -6.97 22.86 4.88
CA ASP A 254 -7.89 23.67 4.07
C ASP A 254 -7.14 24.19 2.84
N THR A 255 -6.98 23.33 1.84
CA THR A 255 -6.26 23.62 0.60
C THR A 255 -7.16 23.33 -0.59
N ASN A 256 -7.12 24.23 -1.58
CA ASN A 256 -7.82 24.07 -2.86
C ASN A 256 -6.99 23.31 -3.90
N VAL A 257 -5.89 22.68 -3.48
CA VAL A 257 -4.94 21.99 -4.39
C VAL A 257 -5.66 20.89 -5.17
N VAL A 258 -6.51 20.11 -4.50
CA VAL A 258 -7.31 19.06 -5.17
C VAL A 258 -8.19 19.69 -6.26
N ASP A 259 -8.93 20.75 -5.97
CA ASP A 259 -9.82 21.40 -6.94
C ASP A 259 -9.03 21.94 -8.16
N VAL A 260 -7.84 22.49 -7.94
CA VAL A 260 -6.94 22.98 -9.01
C VAL A 260 -6.49 21.82 -9.90
N TYR A 261 -6.02 20.71 -9.32
CA TYR A 261 -5.56 19.57 -10.12
C TYR A 261 -6.72 18.85 -10.82
N ILE A 262 -7.90 18.76 -10.21
CA ILE A 262 -9.11 18.27 -10.88
C ILE A 262 -9.42 19.12 -12.13
N ARG A 263 -9.31 20.45 -12.02
CA ARG A 263 -9.50 21.33 -13.18
C ARG A 263 -8.47 21.05 -14.27
N HIS A 264 -7.21 20.85 -13.92
CA HIS A 264 -6.15 20.54 -14.90
C HIS A 264 -6.40 19.23 -15.63
N ILE A 265 -6.69 18.13 -14.91
CA ILE A 265 -6.93 16.83 -15.54
C ILE A 265 -8.20 16.84 -16.39
N ARG A 266 -9.27 17.53 -15.98
CA ARG A 266 -10.49 17.69 -16.80
C ARG A 266 -10.22 18.41 -18.12
N LEU A 267 -9.35 19.42 -18.11
CA LEU A 267 -8.96 20.12 -19.34
C LEU A 267 -8.21 19.24 -20.32
N LYS A 268 -7.58 18.15 -19.84
CA LYS A 268 -6.83 17.20 -20.67
C LYS A 268 -7.66 15.97 -21.06
N VAL A 269 -8.49 15.47 -20.14
CA VAL A 269 -9.25 14.20 -20.28
C VAL A 269 -10.65 14.43 -20.84
N ASP A 270 -11.37 15.45 -20.35
CA ASP A 270 -12.79 15.63 -20.67
C ASP A 270 -13.02 16.71 -21.74
N LYS A 271 -12.07 17.64 -21.94
CA LYS A 271 -12.23 18.73 -22.89
C LYS A 271 -12.30 18.20 -24.33
N GLY A 272 -13.41 18.50 -25.02
CA GLY A 272 -13.63 18.06 -26.41
C GLY A 272 -14.24 16.66 -26.53
N HIS A 273 -14.41 15.94 -25.43
CA HIS A 273 -15.10 14.64 -25.43
C HIS A 273 -16.58 14.82 -25.07
N ARG A 274 -17.46 14.07 -25.76
CA ARG A 274 -18.90 14.07 -25.49
C ARG A 274 -19.22 13.53 -24.11
N ASN A 275 -18.53 12.45 -23.73
CA ASN A 275 -18.66 11.81 -22.44
C ASN A 275 -17.55 12.32 -21.53
N LYS A 276 -17.94 13.03 -20.46
CA LYS A 276 -17.03 13.45 -19.40
C LYS A 276 -16.90 12.31 -18.41
N LEU A 277 -15.69 12.00 -17.97
CA LEU A 277 -15.44 10.94 -17.01
C LEU A 277 -15.41 11.44 -15.57
N ILE A 278 -14.95 12.68 -15.34
CA ILE A 278 -14.70 13.16 -13.98
C ILE A 278 -15.83 14.11 -13.54
N HIS A 279 -16.61 13.68 -12.56
CA HIS A 279 -17.77 14.42 -12.05
C HIS A 279 -17.53 14.96 -10.64
N THR A 280 -18.21 16.06 -10.31
CA THR A 280 -18.17 16.65 -8.97
C THR A 280 -19.46 16.30 -8.25
N VAL A 281 -19.33 15.73 -7.06
CA VAL A 281 -20.44 15.55 -6.11
C VAL A 281 -20.37 16.70 -5.11
N ARG A 282 -21.32 17.64 -5.22
CA ARG A 282 -21.31 18.87 -4.40
C ARG A 282 -21.32 18.51 -2.92
N GLY A 283 -20.46 19.17 -2.15
CA GLY A 283 -20.32 18.96 -0.70
C GLY A 283 -19.51 17.72 -0.30
N THR A 284 -19.26 16.77 -1.22
CA THR A 284 -18.61 15.49 -0.87
C THR A 284 -17.23 15.33 -1.51
N GLY A 285 -17.14 15.50 -2.85
CA GLY A 285 -15.90 15.19 -3.55
C GLY A 285 -16.06 15.00 -5.05
N TYR A 286 -15.36 14.00 -5.59
CA TYR A 286 -15.30 13.70 -7.02
C TYR A 286 -15.53 12.22 -7.27
N VAL A 287 -16.00 11.90 -8.47
CA VAL A 287 -16.22 10.52 -8.90
C VAL A 287 -15.86 10.40 -10.37
N MET A 288 -15.14 9.34 -10.73
CA MET A 288 -14.95 8.96 -12.13
C MET A 288 -16.04 7.98 -12.55
N ARG A 289 -16.74 8.23 -13.65
CA ARG A 289 -17.78 7.35 -14.19
C ARG A 289 -17.62 7.18 -15.70
N ALA A 290 -17.81 5.96 -16.17
CA ALA A 290 -18.06 5.71 -17.57
C ALA A 290 -19.50 6.11 -17.92
N PRO A 291 -19.77 6.56 -19.16
CA PRO A 291 -21.14 6.73 -19.66
C PRO A 291 -21.90 5.40 -19.62
N GLU A 292 -23.21 5.44 -19.38
CA GLU A 292 -24.07 4.25 -19.41
C GLU A 292 -23.96 3.57 -20.78
N GLY A 293 -23.43 2.33 -20.81
CA GLY A 293 -23.14 1.56 -22.02
C GLY A 293 -21.65 1.42 -22.40
N GLY A 294 -20.73 2.05 -21.67
CA GLY A 294 -19.28 1.87 -21.88
C GLY A 294 -18.74 0.57 -21.28
N THR A 295 -18.00 -0.22 -22.06
CA THR A 295 -17.40 -1.48 -21.61
C THR A 295 -16.40 -1.21 -20.47
N THR A 296 -16.59 -1.90 -19.34
CA THR A 296 -15.59 -1.98 -18.26
C THR A 296 -14.87 -3.31 -18.46
N SER A 297 -13.54 -3.30 -18.66
CA SER A 297 -12.74 -4.52 -18.83
C SER A 297 -11.35 -4.32 -18.24
#